data_AF-A0A9W6QWF9-F1
#
_entry.id   AF-A0A9W6QWF9-F1
#
_cell.length_a   1.000
_cell.length_b   1.000
_cell.length_c   1.000
_cell.angle_alpha   90.00
_cell.angle_beta   90.00
_cell.angle_gamma   90.00
#
_symmetry.space_group_name_H-M   'P 1'
#
loop_
_entity.id
_entity.type
_entity.pdbx_description
1 polymer ?
#
loop_
_entity_poly.entity_id
_entity_poly.type
_entity_poly.pdbx_seq_one_letter_code
_entity_poly.pdbx_strand_id
1 'polypeptide(L)'
;MTSTEAGLSGGRVRVQLLRVPDCPLVEQVRATLQECLLQSPIPVVVEELEGPYPSPTLLIDGVDVATGKAPSRDACCRLDLPTRTQILDALQRSRP
;
A
#
# COMPACT_ATOMS: atom_id res chain seq x y z
N MET A 1 15.58 -21.54 -2.01
CA MET A 1 14.80 -20.64 -2.88
C MET A 1 14.94 -19.26 -2.30
N THR A 2 15.79 -18.50 -2.97
CA THR A 2 16.46 -17.27 -2.54
C THR A 2 15.47 -16.11 -2.52
N SER A 3 15.55 -15.27 -1.48
CA SER A 3 15.56 -13.79 -1.56
C SER A 3 15.32 -13.19 -0.17
N THR A 4 16.39 -13.18 0.63
CA THR A 4 16.66 -12.04 1.53
C THR A 4 17.21 -10.94 0.64
N GLU A 5 16.77 -9.69 0.80
CA GLU A 5 17.53 -8.45 0.50
C GLU A 5 16.84 -7.30 1.25
N ALA A 6 16.93 -7.34 2.58
CA ALA A 6 16.79 -6.14 3.39
C ALA A 6 18.01 -5.25 3.11
N GLY A 7 17.86 -4.19 2.33
CA GLY A 7 18.94 -3.22 2.16
C GLY A 7 18.89 -2.41 0.88
N LEU A 8 17.92 -1.49 0.75
CA LEU A 8 17.98 -0.43 -0.26
C LEU A 8 17.64 0.92 0.37
N SER A 9 18.58 1.39 1.20
CA SER A 9 18.71 2.80 1.59
C SER A 9 19.08 3.63 0.36
N GLY A 10 18.06 4.02 -0.42
CA GLY A 10 18.25 4.83 -1.62
C GLY A 10 16.91 5.14 -2.27
N GLY A 11 16.25 6.19 -1.77
CA GLY A 11 15.10 6.86 -2.39
C GLY A 11 14.04 5.93 -2.98
N ARG A 12 13.42 5.06 -2.18
CA ARG A 12 12.30 4.23 -2.63
C ARG A 12 11.07 4.54 -1.81
N VAL A 13 9.92 4.58 -2.46
CA VAL A 13 8.65 4.78 -1.78
C VAL A 13 8.25 3.49 -1.08
N ARG A 14 8.03 3.57 0.24
CA ARG A 14 7.58 2.43 1.02
C ARG A 14 6.07 2.28 0.89
N VAL A 15 5.61 1.14 0.41
CA VAL A 15 4.19 0.83 0.24
C VAL A 15 3.87 -0.37 1.10
N GLN A 16 2.87 -0.27 1.96
CA GLN A 16 2.47 -1.38 2.83
C GLN A 16 0.99 -1.68 2.62
N LEU A 17 0.66 -2.94 2.38
CA LEU A 17 -0.72 -3.39 2.21
C LEU A 17 -1.12 -4.17 3.46
N LEU A 18 -1.89 -3.52 4.32
CA LEU A 18 -2.43 -4.12 5.53
C LEU A 18 -3.73 -4.85 5.20
N ARG A 19 -3.82 -6.11 5.61
CA ARG A 19 -5.02 -6.95 5.39
C ARG A 19 -5.34 -7.82 6.59
N VAL A 20 -6.60 -8.19 6.70
CA VAL A 20 -7.02 -9.35 7.51
C VAL A 20 -6.91 -10.63 6.65
N PRO A 21 -6.74 -11.80 7.29
CA PRO A 21 -6.83 -13.08 6.57
C PRO A 21 -8.17 -13.19 5.84
N ASP A 22 -8.15 -13.80 4.65
CA ASP A 22 -9.33 -14.08 3.80
C ASP A 22 -10.08 -12.84 3.26
N CYS A 23 -9.47 -11.65 3.26
CA CYS A 23 -10.12 -10.46 2.70
C CYS A 23 -10.13 -10.47 1.15
N PRO A 24 -11.29 -10.55 0.47
CA PRO A 24 -11.34 -10.61 -0.99
C PRO A 24 -11.02 -9.27 -1.66
N LEU A 25 -11.15 -8.16 -0.94
CA LEU A 25 -10.93 -6.80 -1.46
C LEU A 25 -9.43 -6.49 -1.64
N VAL A 26 -8.54 -7.24 -0.99
CA VAL A 26 -7.10 -7.01 -1.08
C VAL A 26 -6.56 -7.23 -2.49
N GLU A 27 -7.11 -8.22 -3.22
CA GLU A 27 -6.75 -8.52 -4.59
C GLU A 27 -6.99 -7.32 -5.51
N GLN A 28 -8.14 -6.66 -5.33
CA GLN A 28 -8.54 -5.51 -6.13
C GLN A 28 -7.62 -4.30 -5.89
N VAL A 29 -7.28 -4.03 -4.63
CA VAL A 29 -6.36 -2.94 -4.28
C VAL A 29 -4.96 -3.22 -4.81
N ARG A 30 -4.47 -4.46 -4.68
CA ARG A 30 -3.16 -4.84 -5.20
C ARG A 30 -3.09 -4.74 -6.72
N ALA A 31 -4.10 -5.20 -7.44
CA ALA A 31 -4.15 -5.07 -8.89
C ALA A 31 -4.09 -3.60 -9.32
N THR A 32 -4.89 -2.73 -8.68
CA THR A 32 -4.91 -1.29 -8.96
C THR A 32 -3.55 -0.64 -8.67
N LEU A 33 -2.90 -1.02 -7.56
CA LEU A 33 -1.55 -0.58 -7.23
C LEU A 33 -0.54 -0.99 -8.30
N GLN A 34 -0.54 -2.25 -8.73
CA GLN A 34 0.38 -2.74 -9.76
C GLN A 34 0.19 -1.99 -11.09
N GLU A 35 -1.04 -1.70 -11.50
CA GLU A 35 -1.29 -0.88 -12.70
C GLU A 35 -0.74 0.54 -12.57
N CYS A 36 -0.83 1.15 -11.39
CA CYS A 36 -0.25 2.47 -11.14
C CYS A 36 1.28 2.44 -11.23
N LEU A 37 1.90 1.42 -10.64
CA LEU A 37 3.36 1.23 -10.66
C LEU A 37 3.89 0.93 -12.06
N LEU A 38 3.13 0.22 -12.88
CA LEU A 38 3.49 0.01 -14.30
C LEU A 38 3.52 1.32 -15.09
N GLN A 39 2.65 2.27 -14.75
CA GLN A 39 2.62 3.59 -15.42
C GLN A 39 3.60 4.61 -14.83
N SER A 40 4.11 4.37 -13.63
CA SER A 40 5.06 5.26 -12.97
C SER A 40 6.27 4.45 -12.50
N PRO A 41 7.41 4.48 -13.24
CA PRO A 41 8.62 3.74 -12.88
C PRO A 41 9.33 4.39 -11.68
N ILE A 42 8.64 4.45 -10.55
CA ILE A 42 9.14 4.89 -9.25
C ILE A 42 9.66 3.62 -8.56
N PRO A 43 10.89 3.64 -8.00
CA PRO A 43 11.35 2.53 -7.19
C PRO A 43 10.48 2.46 -5.93
N VAL A 44 9.64 1.44 -5.83
CA VAL A 44 8.78 1.19 -4.67
C VAL A 44 9.14 -0.13 -3.98
N VAL A 45 8.89 -0.20 -2.68
CA VAL A 45 8.99 -1.43 -1.90
C VAL A 45 7.61 -1.76 -1.37
N VAL A 46 7.04 -2.88 -1.80
CA VAL A 46 5.70 -3.32 -1.38
C VAL A 46 5.83 -4.38 -0.29
N GLU A 47 5.29 -4.10 0.90
CA GLU A 47 5.23 -5.02 2.04
C GLU A 47 3.78 -5.41 2.32
N GLU A 48 3.43 -6.70 2.23
CA GLU A 48 2.11 -7.17 2.65
C GLU A 48 2.15 -7.59 4.13
N LEU A 49 1.30 -6.96 4.95
CA LEU A 49 1.22 -7.22 6.38
C LEU A 49 -0.17 -7.74 6.70
N GLU A 50 -0.21 -8.94 7.26
CA GLU A 50 -1.44 -9.54 7.77
C GLU A 50 -1.57 -9.28 9.27
N GLY A 51 -2.74 -8.83 9.71
CA GLY A 51 -2.99 -8.55 11.12
C GLY A 51 -4.37 -7.97 11.39
N PRO A 52 -4.65 -7.58 12.65
CA PRO A 52 -5.92 -6.98 13.06
C PRO A 52 -6.00 -5.50 12.63
N TYR A 53 -5.83 -5.24 11.35
CA TYR A 53 -5.88 -3.91 10.75
C TYR A 53 -7.22 -3.69 10.05
N PRO A 54 -7.63 -2.44 9.83
CA PRO A 54 -8.73 -2.18 8.94
C PRO A 54 -8.37 -2.68 7.53
N SER A 55 -9.19 -3.54 6.95
CA SER A 55 -8.85 -4.24 5.71
C SER A 55 -9.80 -3.87 4.56
N PRO A 56 -9.27 -3.66 3.34
CA PRO A 56 -7.85 -3.51 3.01
C PRO A 56 -7.38 -2.06 3.27
N THR A 57 -6.16 -1.88 3.81
CA THR A 57 -5.54 -0.55 3.99
C THR A 57 -4.24 -0.48 3.22
N LEU A 58 -4.11 0.53 2.35
CA LEU A 58 -2.90 0.78 1.59
C LEU A 58 -2.18 1.97 2.20
N LEU A 59 -0.99 1.73 2.75
CA LEU A 59 -0.10 2.76 3.25
C LEU A 59 0.96 3.08 2.23
N ILE A 60 1.21 4.37 2.02
CA ILE A 60 2.36 4.86 1.27
C ILE A 60 3.11 5.80 2.20
N ASP A 61 4.37 5.47 2.49
CA ASP A 61 5.22 6.15 3.46
C ASP A 61 4.56 6.29 4.86
N GLY A 62 3.74 5.30 5.24
CA GLY A 62 2.99 5.30 6.50
C GLY A 62 1.67 6.08 6.49
N VAL A 63 1.28 6.68 5.35
CA VAL A 63 0.02 7.40 5.18
C VAL A 63 -1.01 6.49 4.49
N ASP A 64 -2.21 6.36 5.07
CA ASP A 64 -3.33 5.67 4.44
C ASP A 64 -3.80 6.46 3.22
N VAL A 65 -3.68 5.83 2.05
CA VAL A 65 -3.99 6.46 0.76
C VAL A 65 -5.49 6.77 0.64
N ALA A 66 -6.35 5.95 1.26
CA ALA A 66 -7.79 6.11 1.15
C ALA A 66 -8.32 7.30 1.98
N THR A 67 -7.72 7.59 3.14
CA THR A 67 -8.11 8.75 3.98
C THR A 67 -7.16 9.93 3.90
N GLY A 68 -5.95 9.74 3.38
CA GLY A 68 -4.85 10.70 3.45
C GLY A 68 -4.34 10.95 4.88
N LYS A 69 -4.62 10.04 5.84
CA LYS A 69 -4.28 10.18 7.27
C LYS A 69 -3.52 8.96 7.78
N ALA A 70 -3.09 8.99 9.03
CA ALA A 70 -2.54 7.78 9.67
C ALA A 70 -3.62 6.68 9.78
N PRO A 71 -3.27 5.40 9.60
CA PRO A 71 -4.22 4.31 9.69
C PRO A 71 -4.79 4.18 11.10
N SER A 72 -6.10 3.91 11.18
CA SER A 72 -6.75 3.50 12.42
C SER A 72 -6.24 2.12 12.87
N ARG A 73 -6.20 1.89 14.17
CA ARG A 73 -5.74 0.61 14.75
C ARG A 73 -6.86 -0.43 14.92
N ASP A 74 -8.10 -0.03 14.69
CA ASP A 74 -9.26 -0.90 14.85
C ASP A 74 -9.46 -1.79 13.63
N ALA A 75 -9.49 -3.11 13.85
CA ALA A 75 -9.80 -4.10 12.83
C ALA A 75 -11.26 -3.93 12.36
N CYS A 76 -11.45 -3.30 11.20
CA CYS A 76 -12.76 -3.07 10.60
C CYS A 76 -12.71 -3.28 9.09
N CYS A 77 -13.75 -3.90 8.53
CA CYS A 77 -13.91 -4.03 7.09
C CYS A 77 -14.22 -2.65 6.50
N ARG A 78 -13.28 -2.10 5.74
CA ARG A 78 -13.47 -0.83 5.04
C ARG A 78 -13.96 -1.10 3.62
N LEU A 79 -15.08 -0.47 3.26
CA LEU A 79 -15.59 -0.42 1.89
C LEU A 79 -15.04 0.77 1.10
N ASP A 80 -14.40 1.71 1.80
CA ASP A 80 -13.73 2.85 1.21
C ASP A 80 -12.33 2.42 0.74
N LEU A 81 -12.25 2.02 -0.53
CA LEU A 81 -11.02 1.56 -1.18
C LEU A 81 -10.28 2.73 -1.83
N PRO A 82 -8.93 2.75 -1.77
CA PRO A 82 -8.16 3.79 -2.43
C PRO A 82 -8.36 3.72 -3.95
N THR A 83 -8.63 4.88 -4.56
CA THR A 83 -8.77 4.99 -6.01
C THR A 83 -7.42 5.15 -6.69
N ARG A 84 -7.36 4.82 -7.98
CA ARG A 84 -6.16 4.99 -8.83
C ARG A 84 -5.52 6.37 -8.69
N THR A 85 -6.33 7.43 -8.72
CA THR A 85 -5.86 8.81 -8.59
C THR A 85 -5.22 9.07 -7.23
N GLN A 86 -5.83 8.56 -6.14
CA GLN A 86 -5.27 8.71 -4.79
C GLN A 86 -3.93 7.99 -4.66
N ILE A 87 -3.80 6.79 -5.23
CA ILE A 87 -2.55 6.03 -5.25
C ILE A 87 -1.46 6.81 -5.99
N LEU A 88 -1.76 7.32 -7.19
CA LEU A 88 -0.80 8.09 -7.97
C LEU A 88 -0.38 9.39 -7.26
N ASP A 89 -1.33 10.11 -6.67
CA ASP A 89 -1.05 11.34 -5.92
C ASP A 89 -0.18 11.07 -4.69
N ALA A 90 -0.49 10.02 -3.93
CA ALA A 90 0.31 9.61 -2.77
C ALA A 90 1.73 9.14 -3.18
N LEU A 91 1.86 8.38 -4.27
CA LEU A 91 3.16 8.00 -4.84
C LEU A 91 3.96 9.24 -5.25
N GLN A 92 3.33 10.24 -5.89
CA GLN A 92 3.99 11.48 -6.30
C GLN A 92 4.47 12.33 -5.14
N ARG A 93 3.69 12.42 -4.06
CA ARG A 93 4.08 13.15 -2.84
C ARG A 93 5.22 12.48 -2.08
N SER A 94 5.29 11.15 -2.16
CA SER A 94 6.29 10.34 -1.44
C SER A 94 7.58 10.15 -2.23
N ARG A 95 7.68 10.75 -3.43
CA ARG A 95 8.90 10.70 -4.23
C ARG A 95 10.06 11.29 -3.40
N PRO A 96 11.22 10.61 -3.35
CA PRO A 96 12.41 11.12 -2.67
C PRO A 96 12.98 12.37 -3.33
#